data_AF-A0A953E7E3-F1
#
_entry.id   AF-A0A953E7E3-F1
#
_cell.length_a   1.000
_cell.length_b   1.000
_cell.length_c   1.000
_cell.angle_alpha   90.00
_cell.angle_beta   90.00
_cell.angle_gamma   90.00
#
_symmetry.space_group_name_H-M   'P 1'
#
loop_
_entity.id
_entity.type
_entity.pdbx_description
1 polymer ?
#
loop_
_entity_poly.entity_id
_entity_poly.type
_entity_poly.pdbx_seq_one_letter_code
_entity_poly.pdbx_strand_id
1 'polypeptide(L)'
;MHEANAARVKAFFDAIGGPRRAAAIIPLGAPEAMLRVRECLEGGGLVGLLADRTTNGEKVVRVPFLGSPAPLPAGPHLLAGVLGAPVVLGFGIWRGPRRYLVRFEPFAERVTLDRKNREAAVAALAARYAARLEALCRAYPYNWFNFHDFWEEGR
;
A
#
# COMPACT_ATOMS: atom_id res chain seq x y z
N MET A 1 8.01 11.05 -0.58
CA MET A 1 9.03 9.97 -0.70
C MET A 1 10.33 10.61 -1.16
N HIS A 2 11.43 10.52 -0.40
CA HIS A 2 12.70 11.18 -0.78
C HIS A 2 13.24 10.60 -2.09
N GLU A 3 13.51 11.45 -3.09
CA GLU A 3 13.94 11.07 -4.44
C GLU A 3 15.21 10.20 -4.45
N ALA A 4 16.12 10.39 -3.49
CA ALA A 4 17.32 9.57 -3.33
C ALA A 4 17.03 8.10 -3.04
N ASN A 5 15.93 7.79 -2.34
CA ASN A 5 15.52 6.41 -2.05
C ASN A 5 14.88 5.76 -3.29
N ALA A 6 14.14 6.54 -4.08
CA ALA A 6 13.56 6.08 -5.34
C ALA A 6 14.65 5.61 -6.33
N ALA A 7 15.78 6.34 -6.42
CA ALA A 7 16.90 5.98 -7.29
C ALA A 7 17.55 4.64 -6.89
N ARG A 8 17.76 4.39 -5.59
CA ARG A 8 18.33 3.11 -5.10
C ARG A 8 17.39 1.93 -5.31
N VAL A 9 16.10 2.14 -5.08
CA VAL A 9 15.05 1.15 -5.32
C VAL A 9 14.98 0.81 -6.81
N LYS A 10 15.04 1.82 -7.68
CA LYS A 10 15.08 1.62 -9.13
C LYS A 10 16.32 0.83 -9.56
N ALA A 11 17.52 1.21 -9.11
CA ALA A 11 18.75 0.51 -9.43
C ALA A 11 18.74 -0.95 -8.97
N PHE A 12 18.17 -1.23 -7.79
CA PHE A 12 17.96 -2.59 -7.32
C PHE A 12 17.03 -3.37 -8.25
N PHE A 13 15.88 -2.80 -8.62
CA PHE A 13 14.94 -3.46 -9.53
C PHE A 13 15.50 -3.69 -10.94
N ASP A 14 16.25 -2.73 -11.47
CA ASP A 14 16.93 -2.85 -12.77
C ASP A 14 17.97 -3.99 -12.75
N ALA A 15 18.68 -4.17 -11.62
CA ALA A 15 19.67 -5.22 -11.46
C ALA A 15 19.07 -6.64 -11.36
N ILE A 16 17.83 -6.77 -10.85
CA ILE A 16 17.17 -8.08 -10.68
C ILE A 16 16.12 -8.39 -11.78
N GLY A 17 15.68 -7.40 -12.55
CA GLY A 17 14.51 -7.50 -13.44
C GLY A 17 14.78 -8.07 -14.83
N GLY A 18 16.04 -8.06 -15.30
CA GLY A 18 16.38 -8.41 -16.69
C GLY A 18 15.68 -7.51 -17.73
N PRO A 19 15.88 -7.75 -19.04
CA PRO A 19 15.42 -6.85 -20.12
C PRO A 19 13.89 -6.74 -20.30
N ARG A 20 13.07 -7.41 -19.48
CA ARG A 20 11.59 -7.44 -19.62
C ARG A 20 10.81 -6.78 -18.48
N ARG A 21 11.46 -6.18 -17.47
CA ARG A 21 10.74 -5.54 -16.36
C ARG A 21 11.39 -4.23 -15.97
N ALA A 22 10.95 -3.14 -16.59
CA ALA A 22 11.20 -1.80 -16.08
C ALA A 22 10.31 -1.59 -14.85
N ALA A 23 10.89 -1.58 -13.65
CA ALA A 23 10.19 -1.04 -12.49
C ALA A 23 9.97 0.46 -12.72
N ALA A 24 8.77 0.82 -13.14
CA ALA A 24 8.39 2.21 -13.31
C ALA A 24 7.94 2.77 -11.96
N ILE A 25 8.66 3.78 -11.46
CA ILE A 25 8.18 4.57 -10.34
C ILE A 25 7.17 5.57 -10.91
N ILE A 26 5.93 5.47 -10.44
CA ILE A 26 4.86 6.42 -10.78
C ILE A 26 4.76 7.40 -9.60
N PRO A 27 5.26 8.65 -9.74
CA PRO A 27 5.12 9.63 -8.68
C PRO A 27 3.64 10.01 -8.53
N LEU A 28 3.11 9.83 -7.30
CA LEU A 28 1.77 10.29 -6.96
C LEU A 28 1.77 11.83 -6.90
N GLY A 29 0.74 12.47 -7.46
CA GLY A 29 0.60 13.94 -7.53
C GLY A 29 0.86 14.56 -8.90
N ALA A 30 1.39 13.80 -9.86
CA ALA A 30 1.41 14.22 -11.27
C ALA A 30 0.02 14.02 -11.90
N PRO A 31 -0.46 14.95 -12.76
CA PRO A 31 -1.75 14.82 -13.44
C PRO A 31 -1.91 13.49 -14.20
N GLU A 32 -0.81 12.96 -14.73
CA GLU A 32 -0.76 11.76 -15.57
C GLU A 32 -0.59 10.47 -14.77
N ALA A 33 -0.36 10.54 -13.45
CA ALA A 33 -0.07 9.37 -12.62
C ALA A 33 -1.17 8.31 -12.72
N MET A 34 -2.43 8.74 -12.70
CA MET A 34 -3.59 7.86 -12.82
C MET A 34 -3.71 7.19 -14.18
N LEU A 35 -3.35 7.89 -15.26
CA LEU A 35 -3.35 7.34 -16.60
C LEU A 35 -2.29 6.25 -16.72
N ARG A 36 -1.07 6.53 -16.25
CA ARG A 36 0.04 5.56 -16.25
C ARG A 36 -0.25 4.30 -15.43
N VAL A 37 -0.95 4.46 -14.29
CA VAL A 37 -1.42 3.32 -13.48
C VAL A 37 -2.41 2.47 -14.27
N ARG A 38 -3.38 3.09 -14.97
CA ARG A 38 -4.32 2.34 -15.82
C ARG A 38 -3.62 1.64 -16.98
N GLU A 39 -2.80 2.34 -17.73
CA GLU A 39 -2.03 1.78 -18.86
C GLU A 39 -1.17 0.59 -18.42
N CYS A 40 -0.54 0.69 -17.24
CA CYS A 40 0.22 -0.42 -16.66
C CYS A 40 -0.66 -1.65 -16.43
N LEU A 41 -1.84 -1.48 -15.82
CA LEU A 41 -2.76 -2.59 -15.54
C LEU A 41 -3.38 -3.17 -16.81
N GLU A 42 -3.78 -2.32 -17.77
CA GLU A 42 -4.32 -2.75 -19.07
C GLU A 42 -3.27 -3.51 -19.90
N GLY A 43 -2.00 -3.14 -19.76
CA GLY A 43 -0.85 -3.88 -20.33
C GLY A 43 -0.48 -5.17 -19.60
N GLY A 44 -1.27 -5.62 -18.61
CA GLY A 44 -1.00 -6.83 -17.83
C GLY A 44 0.09 -6.67 -16.76
N GLY A 45 0.44 -5.43 -16.44
CA GLY A 45 1.40 -5.09 -15.38
C GLY A 45 0.81 -5.15 -13.98
N LEU A 46 1.66 -4.85 -12.99
CA LEU A 46 1.30 -4.81 -11.57
C LEU A 46 1.66 -3.45 -10.99
N VAL A 47 0.77 -2.91 -10.16
CA VAL A 47 0.98 -1.64 -9.47
C VAL A 47 1.07 -1.91 -7.96
N GLY A 48 2.21 -1.55 -7.38
CA GLY A 48 2.46 -1.67 -5.95
C GLY A 48 2.33 -0.33 -5.23
N LEU A 49 1.73 -0.35 -4.04
CA LEU A 49 1.54 0.82 -3.19
C LEU A 49 1.66 0.43 -1.72
N LEU A 50 2.15 1.37 -0.90
CA LEU A 50 2.16 1.22 0.55
C LEU A 50 0.81 1.70 1.09
N ALA A 51 0.13 0.84 1.85
CA ALA A 51 -1.19 1.13 2.40
C ALA A 51 -1.18 1.47 3.91
N ASP A 52 0.00 1.54 4.53
CA ASP A 52 0.25 1.86 5.94
C ASP A 52 1.08 3.14 6.13
N ARG A 53 1.21 3.98 5.11
CA ARG A 53 2.02 5.21 5.20
C ARG A 53 1.24 6.38 4.63
N THR A 54 1.01 7.39 5.46
CA THR A 54 0.35 8.64 5.08
C THR A 54 1.39 9.64 4.57
N THR A 55 0.96 10.50 3.66
CA THR A 55 1.71 11.68 3.22
C THR A 55 1.01 12.95 3.65
N ASN A 56 1.74 14.06 3.77
CA ASN A 56 1.16 15.33 4.23
C ASN A 56 -0.01 15.76 3.32
N GLY A 57 -1.17 16.03 3.93
CA GLY A 57 -2.37 16.48 3.24
C GLY A 57 -3.20 15.35 2.59
N GLU A 58 -2.79 14.10 2.76
CA GLU A 58 -3.56 12.94 2.27
C GLU A 58 -4.82 12.71 3.12
N LYS A 59 -5.92 12.34 2.48
CA LYS A 59 -7.14 11.94 3.19
C LYS A 59 -6.87 10.66 3.98
N VAL A 60 -7.15 10.69 5.27
CA VAL A 60 -7.01 9.52 6.17
C VAL A 60 -8.36 9.03 6.66
N VAL A 61 -8.40 7.76 7.05
CA VAL A 61 -9.49 7.16 7.82
C VAL A 61 -8.91 6.61 9.12
N ARG A 62 -9.52 6.95 10.25
CA ARG A 62 -9.10 6.41 11.55
C ARG A 62 -9.77 5.05 11.76
N VAL A 63 -8.95 4.03 12.01
CA VAL A 63 -9.42 2.66 12.23
C VAL A 63 -8.73 2.04 13.45
N PRO A 64 -9.37 1.07 14.14
CA PRO A 64 -8.72 0.36 15.24
C PRO A 64 -7.44 -0.34 14.76
N PHE A 65 -6.32 -0.09 15.44
CA PHE A 65 -5.04 -0.73 15.13
C PHE A 65 -4.14 -0.82 16.36
N LEU A 66 -3.79 -2.04 16.76
CA LEU A 66 -2.96 -2.36 17.92
C LEU A 66 -3.44 -1.72 19.24
N GLY A 67 -4.75 -1.56 19.40
CA GLY A 67 -5.37 -1.05 20.64
C GLY A 67 -5.75 0.43 20.63
N SER A 68 -5.25 1.22 19.68
CA SER A 68 -5.58 2.64 19.52
C SER A 68 -6.12 2.94 18.11
N PRO A 69 -6.98 3.95 17.91
CA PRO A 69 -7.35 4.41 16.59
C PRO A 69 -6.15 5.01 15.84
N ALA A 70 -5.76 4.45 14.70
CA ALA A 70 -4.66 4.93 13.87
C ALA A 70 -5.17 5.53 12.55
N PRO A 71 -4.57 6.63 12.06
CA PRO A 71 -4.86 7.17 10.74
C PRO A 71 -4.20 6.30 9.64
N LEU A 72 -5.01 5.74 8.76
CA LEU A 72 -4.54 5.06 7.54
C LEU A 72 -4.90 5.85 6.28
N PRO A 73 -4.06 5.81 5.24
CA PRO A 73 -4.32 6.51 3.99
C PRO A 73 -5.56 5.93 3.28
N ALA A 74 -6.47 6.82 2.89
CA ALA A 74 -7.64 6.44 2.09
C ALA A 74 -7.27 6.18 0.62
N GLY A 75 -6.17 6.77 0.14
CA GLY A 75 -5.70 6.72 -1.25
C GLY A 75 -5.67 5.32 -1.87
N PRO A 76 -4.98 4.34 -1.25
CA PRO A 76 -4.97 2.94 -1.68
C PRO A 76 -6.34 2.34 -1.99
N HIS A 77 -7.31 2.53 -1.10
CA HIS A 77 -8.63 1.93 -1.21
C HIS A 77 -9.51 2.66 -2.21
N LEU A 78 -9.38 3.99 -2.27
CA LEU A 78 -10.01 4.82 -3.30
C LEU A 78 -9.50 4.45 -4.70
N LEU A 79 -8.19 4.28 -4.83
CA LEU A 79 -7.53 3.91 -6.07
C LEU A 79 -8.01 2.55 -6.56
N ALA A 80 -8.07 1.56 -5.67
CA ALA A 80 -8.62 0.24 -5.99
C ALA A 80 -10.06 0.33 -6.54
N GLY A 81 -10.91 1.18 -5.94
CA GLY A 81 -12.27 1.39 -6.42
C GLY A 81 -12.37 2.09 -7.78
N VAL A 82 -11.44 2.99 -8.09
CA VAL A 82 -11.38 3.69 -9.39
C VAL A 82 -10.88 2.77 -10.49
N LEU A 83 -9.86 1.96 -10.21
CA LEU A 83 -9.24 1.07 -11.19
C LEU A 83 -10.07 -0.19 -11.43
N GLY A 84 -10.82 -0.65 -10.42
CA GLY A 84 -11.62 -1.87 -10.51
C GLY A 84 -10.81 -3.15 -10.71
N ALA A 85 -9.49 -3.09 -10.51
CA ALA A 85 -8.59 -4.23 -10.63
C ALA A 85 -8.61 -5.11 -9.37
N PRO A 86 -8.27 -6.41 -9.49
CA PRO A 86 -8.05 -7.27 -8.34
C PRO A 86 -6.97 -6.71 -7.41
N VAL A 87 -7.22 -6.79 -6.11
CA VAL A 87 -6.33 -6.33 -5.05
C VAL A 87 -5.79 -7.54 -4.30
N VAL A 88 -4.47 -7.57 -4.14
CA VAL A 88 -3.73 -8.57 -3.38
C VAL A 88 -2.89 -7.84 -2.35
N LEU A 89 -2.92 -8.28 -1.09
CA LEU A 89 -2.00 -7.80 -0.06
C LEU A 89 -0.66 -8.51 -0.21
N GLY A 90 0.42 -7.75 -0.16
CA GLY A 90 1.79 -8.27 -0.20
C GLY A 90 2.54 -7.95 1.09
N PHE A 91 3.12 -8.96 1.73
CA PHE A 91 3.92 -8.78 2.94
C PHE A 91 5.26 -9.53 2.83
N GLY A 92 6.36 -8.83 3.11
CA GLY A 92 7.68 -9.43 3.27
C GLY A 92 8.01 -9.60 4.75
N ILE A 93 8.27 -10.83 5.18
CA ILE A 93 8.61 -11.17 6.56
C ILE A 93 10.03 -11.71 6.60
N TRP A 94 10.92 -11.01 7.28
CA TRP A 94 12.26 -11.47 7.58
C TRP A 94 12.24 -12.63 8.59
N ARG A 95 12.98 -13.69 8.28
CA ARG A 95 13.07 -14.94 9.06
C ARG A 95 14.50 -15.27 9.50
N GLY A 96 15.41 -14.31 9.36
CA GLY A 96 16.84 -14.51 9.58
C GLY A 96 17.67 -14.09 8.37
N PRO A 97 19.01 -14.12 8.51
CA PRO A 97 19.92 -13.74 7.43
C PRO A 97 19.61 -14.48 6.12
N ARG A 98 19.34 -13.71 5.05
CA ARG A 98 18.99 -14.22 3.71
C ARG A 98 17.76 -15.14 3.67
N ARG A 99 16.87 -15.07 4.67
CA ARG A 99 15.63 -15.85 4.72
C ARG A 99 14.44 -14.91 4.83
N TYR A 100 13.57 -14.94 3.83
CA TYR A 100 12.37 -14.11 3.77
C TYR A 100 11.17 -14.98 3.40
N LEU A 101 10.06 -14.77 4.09
CA LEU A 101 8.76 -15.28 3.71
C LEU A 101 8.01 -14.13 3.02
N VAL A 102 7.68 -14.31 1.74
CA VAL A 102 6.80 -13.38 1.02
C VAL A 102 5.40 -13.97 1.01
N ARG A 103 4.43 -13.22 1.53
CA ARG A 103 3.01 -13.62 1.56
C ARG A 103 2.23 -12.74 0.60
N PHE A 104 1.44 -13.39 -0.26
CA PHE A 104 0.42 -12.75 -1.07
C PHE A 104 -0.94 -13.28 -0.66
N GLU A 105 -1.88 -12.38 -0.39
CA GLU A 105 -3.20 -12.73 0.12
C GLU A 105 -4.26 -12.00 -0.71
N PRO A 106 -5.24 -12.71 -1.30
CA PRO A 106 -6.34 -12.06 -1.99
C PRO A 106 -7.07 -11.10 -1.05
N PHE A 107 -7.34 -9.88 -1.51
CA PHE A 107 -8.05 -8.87 -0.73
C PHE A 107 -9.43 -8.57 -1.31
N ALA A 108 -9.50 -8.34 -2.61
CA ALA A 108 -10.75 -8.08 -3.32
C ALA A 108 -10.56 -8.45 -4.79
N GLU A 109 -11.49 -9.19 -5.38
CA GLU A 109 -11.51 -9.39 -6.84
C GLU A 109 -11.84 -8.09 -7.58
N ARG A 110 -12.70 -7.27 -6.96
CA ARG A 110 -13.04 -5.92 -7.41
C ARG A 110 -13.49 -5.09 -6.22
N VAL A 111 -13.05 -3.85 -6.15
CA VAL A 111 -13.56 -2.86 -5.20
C VAL A 111 -14.65 -2.05 -5.88
N THR A 112 -15.83 -2.00 -5.27
CA THR A 112 -16.95 -1.17 -5.74
C THR A 112 -17.27 -0.15 -4.67
N LEU A 113 -17.19 1.13 -5.03
CA LEU A 113 -17.49 2.24 -4.14
C LEU A 113 -18.73 2.96 -4.67
N ASP A 114 -19.87 2.77 -4.01
CA ASP A 114 -21.07 3.57 -4.28
C ASP A 114 -20.81 5.03 -3.87
N ARG A 115 -21.25 5.99 -4.69
CA ARG A 115 -21.12 7.43 -4.40
C ARG A 115 -21.74 7.80 -3.07
N LYS A 116 -22.88 7.21 -2.71
CA LYS A 116 -23.60 7.54 -1.47
C LYS A 116 -22.88 7.05 -0.21
N ASN A 117 -22.18 5.92 -0.31
CA ASN A 117 -21.56 5.23 0.84
C ASN A 117 -20.03 5.13 0.72
N ARG A 118 -19.42 5.96 -0.12
CA ARG A 118 -18.00 5.88 -0.48
C ARG A 118 -17.09 5.93 0.74
N GLU A 119 -17.36 6.84 1.68
CA GLU A 119 -16.52 7.01 2.86
C GLU A 119 -16.58 5.82 3.80
N ALA A 120 -17.79 5.32 4.08
CA ALA A 120 -17.99 4.13 4.90
C ALA A 120 -17.35 2.88 4.27
N ALA A 121 -17.50 2.71 2.95
CA ALA A 121 -16.88 1.60 2.23
C ALA A 121 -15.34 1.66 2.28
N VAL A 122 -14.76 2.85 2.11
CA VAL A 122 -13.31 3.05 2.24
C VAL A 122 -12.83 2.77 3.66
N ALA A 123 -13.54 3.25 4.67
CA ALA A 123 -13.23 2.97 6.08
C ALA A 123 -13.27 1.46 6.38
N ALA A 124 -14.26 0.74 5.85
CA ALA A 124 -14.37 -0.71 6.02
C ALA A 124 -13.20 -1.47 5.36
N LEU A 125 -12.78 -1.05 4.16
CA LEU A 125 -11.61 -1.63 3.48
C LEU A 125 -10.32 -1.35 4.27
N ALA A 126 -10.14 -0.12 4.74
CA ALA A 126 -9.00 0.25 5.56
C ALA A 126 -8.96 -0.52 6.89
N ALA A 127 -10.10 -0.69 7.56
CA ALA A 127 -10.19 -1.47 8.79
C ALA A 127 -9.84 -2.95 8.56
N ARG A 128 -10.29 -3.53 7.44
CA ARG A 128 -9.97 -4.92 7.08
C ARG A 128 -8.49 -5.10 6.76
N TYR A 129 -7.88 -4.13 6.07
CA TYR A 129 -6.44 -4.09 5.86
C TYR A 129 -5.68 -3.95 7.20
N ALA A 130 -6.10 -3.02 8.06
CA ALA A 130 -5.50 -2.77 9.37
C ALA A 130 -5.53 -4.01 10.25
N ALA A 131 -6.66 -4.71 10.32
CA ALA A 131 -6.79 -5.96 11.07
C ALA A 131 -5.79 -7.03 10.58
N ARG A 132 -5.56 -7.08 9.26
CA ARG A 132 -4.61 -8.04 8.70
C ARG A 132 -3.16 -7.66 8.99
N LEU A 133 -2.82 -6.38 8.84
CA LEU A 133 -1.51 -5.85 9.22
C LEU A 133 -1.25 -6.08 10.72
N GLU A 134 -2.25 -5.80 11.58
CA GLU A 134 -2.17 -6.00 13.02
C GLU A 134 -1.87 -7.45 13.38
N ALA A 135 -2.54 -8.41 12.74
CA ALA A 135 -2.26 -9.83 12.96
C ALA A 135 -0.79 -10.20 12.64
N LEU A 136 -0.22 -9.58 11.60
CA LEU A 136 1.19 -9.77 11.25
C LEU A 136 2.14 -9.05 12.20
N CYS A 137 1.81 -7.83 12.64
CA CYS A 137 2.57 -7.11 13.67
C CYS A 137 2.60 -7.91 14.98
N ARG A 138 1.48 -8.52 15.39
CA ARG A 138 1.44 -9.38 16.58
C ARG A 138 2.25 -10.66 16.43
N ALA A 139 2.22 -11.29 15.25
CA ALA A 139 2.98 -12.51 14.98
C ALA A 139 4.49 -12.27 14.75
N TYR A 140 4.85 -11.10 14.22
CA TYR A 140 6.21 -10.72 13.83
C TYR A 140 6.52 -9.27 14.26
N PRO A 141 6.61 -8.98 15.57
CA PRO A 141 6.67 -7.61 16.08
C PRO A 141 7.86 -6.79 15.57
N TYR A 142 8.99 -7.43 15.28
CA TYR A 142 10.18 -6.74 14.75
C TYR A 142 10.18 -6.55 13.23
N ASN A 143 9.13 -6.97 12.52
CA ASN A 143 9.07 -6.90 11.06
C ASN A 143 8.29 -5.70 10.52
N TRP A 144 7.60 -4.95 11.38
CA TRP A 144 6.96 -3.71 10.99
C TRP A 144 7.87 -2.52 11.32
N PHE A 145 8.56 -2.03 10.29
CA PHE A 145 9.55 -0.95 10.39
C PHE A 145 8.86 0.42 10.54
N ASN A 146 8.32 0.68 11.72
CA ASN A 146 7.68 1.94 12.07
C ASN A 146 8.57 2.77 13.00
N PHE A 147 9.21 3.81 12.46
CA PHE A 147 10.15 4.69 13.18
C PHE A 147 9.63 6.13 13.35
N HIS A 148 8.33 6.35 13.18
CA HIS A 148 7.67 7.64 13.37
C HIS A 148 6.40 7.47 14.20
N ASP A 149 5.86 8.60 14.70
CA ASP A 149 4.56 8.61 15.34
C ASP A 149 3.47 8.28 14.31
N PHE A 150 3.02 7.03 14.34
CA PHE A 150 2.04 6.48 13.41
C PHE A 150 0.61 6.76 13.84
N TRP A 151 0.37 6.94 15.15
CA TRP A 151 -0.96 7.19 15.69
C TRP A 151 -1.32 8.69 15.72
N GLU A 152 -0.31 9.55 15.59
CA GLU A 152 -0.44 11.01 15.70
C GLU A 152 -1.06 11.43 17.04
N GLU A 153 -0.64 10.80 18.14
CA GLU A 153 -1.25 10.95 19.48
C GLU A 153 -1.01 12.34 20.13
N GLY A 154 -0.31 13.26 19.45
CA GLY A 154 0.03 14.59 19.97
C GLY A 154 -0.21 15.76 19.02
N ARG A 155 -1.07 15.60 18.00
CA ARG A 155 -1.44 16.68 17.07
C ARG A 155 -2.90 17.12 17.22
#